data_AF-A0A0F6RCM7-F1
#
_entry.id   AF-A0A0F6RCM7-F1
#
_cell.length_a   1.000
_cell.length_b   1.000
_cell.length_c   1.000
_cell.angle_alpha   90.00
_cell.angle_beta   90.00
_cell.angle_gamma   90.00
#
_symmetry.space_group_name_H-M   'P 1'
#
loop_
_entity.id
_entity.type
_entity.pdbx_description
1 polymer ?
#
loop_
_entity_poly.entity_id
_entity_poly.type
_entity_poly.pdbx_seq_one_letter_code
_entity_poly.pdbx_strand_id
1 'polypeptide(L)'
;MVRGFITCLLCFFTLGCSDAFLRAMDEVNAGMGGQRTCLKEADYEVDSYDGFSYKTGGLCNDWQGQIRNYSDYTIRCTNTINGSRANTIYAKPRATTELKYIGHMSGRLKYNCMKWAKRAEVWKDYHQRDYQILLKVDSGKNYISVKNLSPYSRKCFIKDKSEKVLVQSVIGNGQTLRWIKAPSGDFYTNCIVT
;
A
#
# COMPACT_ATOMS: atom_id res chain seq x y z
N MET A 1 23.82 77.45 -36.79
CA MET A 1 22.45 76.97 -37.08
C MET A 1 22.56 76.25 -38.42
N VAL A 2 22.59 74.93 -38.52
CA VAL A 2 21.58 73.93 -38.16
C VAL A 2 22.34 72.66 -37.71
N ARG A 3 22.23 72.28 -36.43
CA ARG A 3 22.71 71.01 -35.86
C ARG A 3 21.64 70.57 -34.87
N GLY A 4 20.73 69.73 -35.33
CA GLY A 4 19.57 69.28 -34.59
C GLY A 4 18.58 68.70 -35.58
N PHE A 5 18.04 67.53 -35.25
CA PHE A 5 17.27 66.62 -36.10
C PHE A 5 18.13 65.69 -36.96
N ILE A 6 17.75 64.41 -36.99
CA ILE A 6 18.42 63.28 -37.66
C ILE A 6 19.56 62.63 -36.84
N THR A 7 19.35 62.46 -35.53
CA THR A 7 20.00 61.35 -34.78
C THR A 7 19.13 60.80 -33.64
N CYS A 8 17.84 61.15 -33.59
CA CYS A 8 16.91 60.70 -32.54
C CYS A 8 15.82 59.75 -33.05
N LEU A 9 16.03 59.08 -34.19
CA LEU A 9 15.04 58.20 -34.83
C LEU A 9 15.52 56.74 -35.00
N LEU A 10 16.66 56.39 -34.38
CA LEU A 10 17.24 55.04 -34.43
C LEU A 10 17.48 54.40 -33.05
N CYS A 11 16.92 54.98 -31.98
CA CYS A 11 16.98 54.40 -30.63
C CYS A 11 15.64 53.81 -30.13
N PHE A 12 14.63 53.67 -30.99
CA PHE A 12 13.31 53.12 -30.60
C PHE A 12 13.08 51.64 -30.96
N PHE A 13 14.13 50.86 -31.23
CA PHE A 13 13.98 49.43 -31.54
C PHE A 13 14.87 48.47 -30.76
N THR A 14 15.39 48.84 -29.60
CA THR A 14 16.15 47.88 -28.76
C THR A 14 15.94 48.17 -27.28
N LEU A 15 14.85 47.64 -26.70
CA LEU A 15 14.75 47.19 -25.31
C LEU A 15 13.33 46.62 -25.07
N GLY A 16 13.17 45.33 -25.37
CA GLY A 16 12.45 44.37 -24.52
C GLY A 16 10.98 44.62 -24.17
N CYS A 17 10.09 44.73 -25.17
CA CYS A 17 8.63 44.62 -24.96
C CYS A 17 8.09 43.23 -25.33
N SER A 18 8.70 42.13 -24.87
CA SER A 18 8.12 40.79 -25.10
C SER A 18 7.89 39.95 -23.85
N ASP A 19 8.60 40.16 -22.74
CA ASP A 19 8.39 39.31 -21.55
C ASP A 19 7.28 39.83 -20.63
N ALA A 20 7.10 41.14 -20.47
CA ALA A 20 6.08 41.69 -19.59
C ALA A 20 4.66 41.57 -20.17
N PHE A 21 4.51 41.69 -21.49
CA PHE A 21 3.21 41.53 -22.16
C PHE A 21 2.79 40.06 -22.26
N LEU A 22 3.72 39.14 -22.52
CA LEU A 22 3.44 37.70 -22.49
C LEU A 22 3.14 37.20 -21.07
N ARG A 23 3.84 37.70 -20.04
CA ARG A 23 3.51 37.40 -18.64
C ARG A 23 2.16 37.98 -18.21
N ALA A 24 1.81 39.18 -18.68
CA ALA A 24 0.49 39.77 -18.42
C ALA A 24 -0.63 39.01 -19.14
N MET A 25 -0.38 38.49 -20.35
CA MET A 25 -1.35 37.63 -21.06
C MET A 25 -1.48 36.23 -20.44
N ASP A 26 -0.41 35.66 -19.89
CA ASP A 26 -0.48 34.40 -19.11
C ASP A 26 -1.26 34.59 -17.80
N GLU A 27 -1.10 35.72 -17.10
CA GLU A 27 -1.90 36.04 -15.91
C GLU A 27 -3.39 36.28 -16.24
N VAL A 28 -3.69 36.87 -17.41
CA VAL A 28 -5.09 37.10 -17.85
C VAL A 28 -5.75 35.82 -18.39
N ASN A 29 -5.00 34.93 -19.03
CA ASN A 29 -5.52 33.63 -19.50
C ASN A 29 -5.64 32.59 -18.37
N ALA A 30 -4.89 32.71 -17.28
CA ALA A 30 -5.08 31.91 -16.07
C ALA A 30 -6.46 32.12 -15.40
N GLY A 31 -7.15 33.23 -15.73
CA GLY A 31 -8.45 33.60 -15.17
C GLY A 31 -9.68 33.00 -15.86
N MET A 32 -9.57 32.37 -17.03
CA MET A 32 -10.74 31.91 -17.81
C MET A 32 -10.88 30.38 -17.92
N GLY A 33 -10.00 29.64 -17.26
CA GLY A 33 -10.00 28.17 -17.23
C GLY A 33 -9.72 27.60 -15.86
N GLY A 34 -10.40 28.12 -14.81
CA GLY A 34 -10.51 27.51 -13.48
C GLY A 34 -9.29 26.73 -13.00
N GLN A 35 -8.11 27.35 -12.99
CA GLN A 35 -6.91 26.73 -12.47
C GLN A 35 -7.13 26.52 -10.97
N ARG A 36 -7.11 25.26 -10.50
CA ARG A 36 -7.25 24.94 -9.06
C ARG A 36 -6.16 25.70 -8.30
N THR A 37 -6.53 26.78 -7.60
CA THR A 37 -5.59 27.52 -6.77
C THR A 37 -5.08 26.59 -5.68
N CYS A 38 -3.76 26.41 -5.58
CA CYS A 38 -3.13 25.70 -4.47
C CYS A 38 -3.35 26.53 -3.20
N LEU A 39 -4.19 26.07 -2.27
CA LEU A 39 -4.53 26.81 -1.04
C LEU A 39 -4.06 26.10 0.23
N LYS A 40 -3.83 24.79 0.16
CA LYS A 40 -3.48 23.96 1.30
C LYS A 40 -2.35 22.99 0.97
N GLU A 41 -1.42 22.92 1.89
CA GLU A 41 -0.31 21.96 1.91
C GLU A 41 -0.12 21.46 3.35
N ALA A 42 0.51 20.30 3.48
CA ALA A 42 0.88 19.73 4.76
C ALA A 42 2.19 18.97 4.61
N ASP A 43 3.10 19.19 5.56
CA ASP A 43 4.38 18.50 5.58
C ASP A 43 4.21 16.99 5.61
N TYR A 44 5.19 16.29 5.05
CA TYR A 44 5.19 14.85 5.04
C TYR A 44 5.66 14.28 6.37
N GLU A 45 4.80 13.48 6.99
CA GLU A 45 5.10 12.70 8.18
C GLU A 45 5.28 11.22 7.82
N VAL A 46 6.06 10.48 8.61
CA VAL A 46 6.34 9.04 8.39
C VAL A 46 6.11 8.25 9.66
N ASP A 47 5.10 7.39 9.63
CA ASP A 47 4.85 6.41 10.68
C ASP A 47 5.54 5.08 10.34
N SER A 48 6.28 4.52 11.31
CA SER A 48 7.00 3.26 11.14
C SER A 48 6.34 2.12 11.93
N TYR A 49 6.22 0.96 11.28
CA TYR A 49 5.64 -0.26 11.84
C TYR A 49 6.61 -1.42 11.67
N ASP A 50 6.34 -2.57 12.30
CA ASP A 50 7.11 -3.79 12.03
C ASP A 50 6.92 -4.26 10.57
N GLY A 51 7.95 -4.05 9.74
CA GLY A 51 8.01 -4.55 8.38
C GLY A 51 7.63 -3.54 7.29
N PHE A 52 7.16 -2.34 7.64
CA PHE A 52 6.84 -1.29 6.67
C PHE A 52 6.80 0.11 7.31
N SER A 53 6.77 1.16 6.48
CA SER A 53 6.42 2.52 6.92
C SER A 53 5.37 3.14 6.00
N TYR A 54 4.64 4.12 6.52
CA TYR A 54 3.63 4.86 5.80
C TYR A 54 3.91 6.36 5.90
N LYS A 55 4.21 6.97 4.75
CA LYS A 55 4.45 8.40 4.59
C LYS A 55 3.17 9.08 4.11
N THR A 56 2.73 10.14 4.79
CA THR A 56 1.55 10.93 4.39
C THR A 56 1.84 12.42 4.45
N GLY A 57 1.27 13.19 3.54
CA GLY A 57 1.40 14.65 3.49
C GLY A 57 0.35 15.24 2.55
N GLY A 58 0.35 16.56 2.40
CA GLY A 58 -0.61 17.28 1.56
C GLY A 58 0.10 18.17 0.56
N LEU A 59 -0.26 18.06 -0.72
CA LEU A 59 0.25 18.93 -1.77
C LEU A 59 -0.91 19.42 -2.63
N CYS A 60 -1.00 20.74 -2.84
CA CYS A 60 -2.01 21.35 -3.71
C CYS A 60 -3.45 20.88 -3.45
N ASN A 61 -3.91 21.08 -2.21
CA ASN A 61 -5.24 20.72 -1.72
C ASN A 61 -5.55 19.22 -1.66
N ASP A 62 -4.57 18.35 -1.89
CA ASP A 62 -4.77 16.91 -1.96
C ASP A 62 -3.90 16.18 -0.92
N TRP A 63 -4.53 15.30 -0.14
CA TRP A 63 -3.83 14.35 0.71
C TRP A 63 -3.18 13.28 -0.15
N GLN A 64 -1.94 12.93 0.17
CA GLN A 64 -1.13 11.95 -0.52
C GLN A 64 -0.49 10.97 0.47
N GLY A 65 -0.26 9.74 0.01
CA GLY A 65 0.29 8.66 0.83
C GLY A 65 1.19 7.72 0.07
N GLN A 66 2.20 7.19 0.75
CA GLN A 66 3.16 6.23 0.19
C GLN A 66 3.49 5.17 1.22
N ILE A 67 3.43 3.90 0.83
CA ILE A 67 3.86 2.79 1.68
C ILE A 67 5.25 2.33 1.21
N ARG A 68 6.20 2.25 2.14
CA ARG A 68 7.47 1.55 1.93
C ARG A 68 7.43 0.22 2.67
N ASN A 69 7.26 -0.87 1.94
CA ASN A 69 7.12 -2.20 2.53
C ASN A 69 8.43 -2.99 2.40
N TYR A 70 8.98 -3.41 3.53
CA TYR A 70 10.15 -4.25 3.62
C TYR A 70 9.82 -5.61 4.24
N SER A 71 8.54 -5.98 4.31
CA SER A 71 8.07 -7.29 4.75
C SER A 71 7.66 -8.17 3.57
N ASP A 72 7.45 -9.46 3.86
CA ASP A 72 6.92 -10.43 2.89
C ASP A 72 5.38 -10.42 2.80
N TYR A 73 4.73 -9.48 3.49
CA TYR A 73 3.29 -9.30 3.48
C TYR A 73 2.90 -8.23 2.46
N THR A 74 1.75 -8.36 1.83
CA THR A 74 1.01 -7.24 1.27
C THR A 74 0.54 -6.36 2.44
N ILE A 75 0.82 -5.07 2.38
CA ILE A 75 0.36 -4.09 3.36
C ILE A 75 -0.87 -3.36 2.82
N ARG A 76 -1.83 -3.08 3.69
CA ARG A 76 -3.02 -2.28 3.39
C ARG A 76 -3.11 -1.13 4.38
N CYS A 77 -3.14 0.11 3.87
CA CYS A 77 -3.45 1.31 4.64
C CYS A 77 -4.78 1.87 4.18
N THR A 78 -5.77 1.90 5.08
CA THR A 78 -7.09 2.49 4.82
C THR A 78 -7.11 3.90 5.40
N ASN A 79 -7.36 4.90 4.56
CA ASN A 79 -7.41 6.29 4.96
C ASN A 79 -8.84 6.77 5.20
N THR A 80 -8.99 7.75 6.09
CA THR A 80 -10.24 8.46 6.33
C THR A 80 -9.98 9.96 6.43
N ILE A 81 -10.93 10.78 5.97
CA ILE A 81 -10.87 12.24 6.02
C ILE A 81 -12.15 12.70 6.74
N ASN A 82 -12.01 13.39 7.87
CA ASN A 82 -13.13 13.76 8.75
C ASN A 82 -14.03 12.56 9.13
N GLY A 83 -13.45 11.37 9.28
CA GLY A 83 -14.19 10.14 9.63
C GLY A 83 -14.80 9.39 8.45
N SER A 84 -14.92 10.02 7.28
CA SER A 84 -15.39 9.37 6.05
C SER A 84 -14.28 8.58 5.39
N ARG A 85 -14.60 7.41 4.82
CA ARG A 85 -13.63 6.56 4.12
C ARG A 85 -13.08 7.29 2.89
N ALA A 86 -11.75 7.35 2.82
CA ALA A 86 -11.00 7.82 1.66
C ALA A 86 -10.30 6.64 0.98
N ASN A 87 -9.32 6.92 0.10
CA ASN A 87 -8.64 5.88 -0.66
C ASN A 87 -7.92 4.85 0.25
N THR A 88 -7.80 3.61 -0.22
CA THR A 88 -7.01 2.56 0.41
C THR A 88 -5.77 2.28 -0.43
N ILE A 89 -4.59 2.35 0.17
CA ILE A 89 -3.33 2.08 -0.50
C ILE A 89 -2.87 0.66 -0.15
N TYR A 90 -2.46 -0.09 -1.16
CA TYR A 90 -1.85 -1.40 -1.02
C TYR A 90 -0.41 -1.38 -1.51
N ALA A 91 0.48 -2.04 -0.76
CA ALA A 91 1.86 -2.32 -1.18
C ALA A 91 2.07 -3.82 -1.28
N LYS A 92 2.64 -4.27 -2.40
CA LYS A 92 3.09 -5.66 -2.57
C LYS A 92 4.25 -5.98 -1.60
N PRO A 93 4.53 -7.26 -1.32
CA PRO A 93 5.70 -7.67 -0.56
C PRO A 93 6.98 -7.01 -1.09
N ARG A 94 7.84 -6.52 -0.18
CA ARG A 94 9.15 -5.91 -0.49
C ARG A 94 9.10 -4.77 -1.53
N ALA A 95 7.97 -4.08 -1.67
CA ALA A 95 7.78 -3.02 -2.66
C ALA A 95 7.48 -1.67 -2.00
N THR A 96 7.96 -0.59 -2.62
CA THR A 96 7.55 0.78 -2.29
C THR A 96 6.51 1.21 -3.30
N THR A 97 5.37 1.72 -2.83
CA THR A 97 4.38 2.30 -3.75
C THR A 97 4.90 3.63 -4.27
N GLU A 98 4.40 4.07 -5.42
CA GLU A 98 4.46 5.49 -5.74
C GLU A 98 3.64 6.30 -4.72
N LEU A 99 3.85 7.62 -4.73
CA LEU A 99 3.05 8.55 -3.96
C LEU A 99 1.64 8.60 -4.56
N LYS A 100 0.64 8.16 -3.80
CA LYS A 100 -0.75 8.02 -4.27
C LYS A 100 -1.64 9.10 -3.69
N TYR A 101 -2.56 9.58 -4.51
CA TYR A 101 -3.67 10.41 -4.07
C TYR A 101 -4.58 9.65 -3.08
N ILE A 102 -4.90 10.31 -1.95
CA ILE A 102 -5.82 9.80 -0.92
C ILE A 102 -7.21 10.42 -1.07
N GLY A 103 -7.27 11.74 -1.24
CA GLY A 103 -8.51 12.52 -1.23
C GLY A 103 -8.23 14.02 -1.04
N HIS A 104 -9.22 14.86 -1.32
CA HIS A 104 -9.11 16.31 -1.09
C HIS A 104 -8.91 16.66 0.39
N MET A 105 -8.17 17.73 0.67
CA MET A 105 -7.93 18.29 1.99
C MET A 105 -9.15 19.05 2.55
N SER A 106 -10.29 18.35 2.63
CA SER A 106 -11.52 18.82 3.25
C SER A 106 -11.49 18.72 4.79
N GLY A 107 -10.47 18.07 5.35
CA GLY A 107 -10.21 18.06 6.79
C GLY A 107 -9.10 17.10 7.20
N ARG A 108 -9.15 16.65 8.46
CA ARG A 108 -8.05 15.88 9.08
C ARG A 108 -7.98 14.47 8.50
N LEU A 109 -6.79 14.10 8.02
CA LEU A 109 -6.45 12.75 7.61
C LEU A 109 -6.23 11.85 8.85
N LYS A 110 -6.80 10.65 8.80
CA LYS A 110 -6.49 9.53 9.71
C LYS A 110 -6.30 8.26 8.87
N TYR A 111 -5.62 7.27 9.41
CA TYR A 111 -5.42 6.01 8.71
C TYR A 111 -5.25 4.82 9.66
N ASN A 112 -5.42 3.62 9.12
CA ASN A 112 -5.10 2.36 9.77
C ASN A 112 -4.36 1.45 8.78
N CYS A 113 -3.17 1.00 9.16
CA CYS A 113 -2.31 0.15 8.36
C CYS A 113 -2.16 -1.25 8.97
N MET A 114 -2.20 -2.29 8.15
CA MET A 114 -2.01 -3.67 8.61
C MET A 114 -1.39 -4.59 7.54
N LYS A 115 -0.77 -5.67 8.01
CA LYS A 115 -0.39 -6.83 7.19
C LYS A 115 -1.66 -7.51 6.68
N TRP A 116 -1.92 -7.39 5.37
CA TRP A 116 -3.19 -7.76 4.74
C TRP A 116 -3.17 -9.17 4.14
N ALA A 117 -2.10 -9.53 3.45
CA ALA A 117 -2.00 -10.84 2.81
C ALA A 117 -0.55 -11.31 2.76
N LYS A 118 -0.33 -12.61 2.72
CA LYS A 118 0.97 -13.24 2.48
C LYS A 118 0.72 -14.58 1.81
N ARG A 119 1.50 -14.88 0.77
CA ARG A 119 1.43 -16.18 0.08
C ARG A 119 1.66 -17.33 1.08
N ALA A 120 1.15 -18.51 0.74
CA ALA A 120 1.39 -19.70 1.54
C ALA A 120 2.89 -20.03 1.57
N GLU A 121 3.41 -20.34 2.75
CA GLU A 121 4.78 -20.79 2.96
C GLU A 121 4.82 -21.98 3.92
N VAL A 122 5.91 -22.75 3.86
CA VAL A 122 6.18 -23.81 4.83
C VAL A 122 6.63 -23.14 6.12
N TRP A 123 5.82 -23.29 7.17
CA TRP A 123 6.17 -22.81 8.49
C TRP A 123 6.96 -23.84 9.29
N LYS A 124 6.57 -25.12 9.17
CA LYS A 124 7.28 -26.21 9.81
C LYS A 124 7.27 -27.45 8.92
N ASP A 125 8.43 -28.06 8.79
CA ASP A 125 8.61 -29.32 8.07
C ASP A 125 8.82 -30.46 9.07
N TYR A 126 8.05 -31.54 8.92
CA TYR A 126 8.23 -32.77 9.70
C TYR A 126 8.71 -33.88 8.77
N HIS A 127 9.98 -33.81 8.35
CA HIS A 127 10.58 -34.79 7.44
C HIS A 127 10.41 -36.24 7.90
N GLN A 128 10.68 -36.56 9.17
CA GLN A 128 10.52 -37.92 9.72
C GLN A 128 9.07 -38.43 9.69
N ARG A 129 8.11 -37.51 9.59
CA ARG A 129 6.70 -37.81 9.54
C ARG A 129 6.11 -37.42 8.19
N ASP A 130 6.86 -37.14 7.13
CA ASP A 130 6.40 -36.81 5.77
C ASP A 130 5.20 -35.84 5.66
N TYR A 131 5.15 -34.76 6.44
CA TYR A 131 4.16 -33.72 6.25
C TYR A 131 4.69 -32.33 6.63
N GLN A 132 4.08 -31.29 6.05
CA GLN A 132 4.43 -29.89 6.30
C GLN A 132 3.23 -29.14 6.86
N ILE A 133 3.51 -28.19 7.76
CA ILE A 133 2.53 -27.17 8.15
C ILE A 133 2.74 -25.94 7.29
N LEU A 134 1.67 -25.50 6.64
CA LEU A 134 1.66 -24.30 5.81
C LEU A 134 0.94 -23.16 6.52
N LEU A 135 1.48 -21.95 6.42
CA LEU A 135 0.85 -20.72 6.88
C LEU A 135 0.63 -19.77 5.72
N LYS A 136 -0.47 -19.02 5.76
CA LYS A 136 -0.71 -17.87 4.90
C LYS A 136 -1.45 -16.78 5.65
N VAL A 137 -1.42 -15.56 5.10
CA VAL A 137 -2.30 -14.47 5.54
C VAL A 137 -3.22 -14.10 4.40
N ASP A 138 -4.50 -13.98 4.71
CA ASP A 138 -5.51 -13.55 3.75
C ASP A 138 -6.49 -12.61 4.46
N SER A 139 -6.70 -11.45 3.84
CA SER A 139 -7.62 -10.43 4.34
C SER A 139 -7.41 -10.06 5.82
N GLY A 140 -6.14 -9.94 6.23
CA GLY A 140 -5.70 -9.60 7.59
C GLY A 140 -5.83 -10.75 8.60
N LYS A 141 -6.17 -11.97 8.16
CA LYS A 141 -6.35 -13.14 9.02
C LYS A 141 -5.31 -14.20 8.70
N ASN A 142 -4.77 -14.84 9.74
CA ASN A 142 -3.86 -15.98 9.60
C ASN A 142 -4.65 -17.25 9.29
N TYR A 143 -4.13 -18.06 8.37
CA TYR A 143 -4.68 -19.36 8.03
C TYR A 143 -3.59 -20.42 8.07
N ILE A 144 -4.00 -21.62 8.48
CA ILE A 144 -3.11 -22.78 8.62
C ILE A 144 -3.65 -23.94 7.79
N SER A 145 -2.73 -24.78 7.31
CA SER A 145 -3.06 -26.05 6.68
C SER A 145 -1.91 -27.06 6.85
N VAL A 146 -2.18 -28.31 6.50
CA VAL A 146 -1.21 -29.41 6.50
C VAL A 146 -1.11 -29.99 5.10
N LYS A 147 0.11 -30.13 4.59
CA LYS A 147 0.41 -30.78 3.32
C LYS A 147 1.00 -32.16 3.56
N ASN A 148 0.42 -33.18 2.94
CA ASN A 148 0.97 -34.53 2.96
C ASN A 148 2.08 -34.67 1.92
N LEU A 149 3.25 -35.10 2.36
CA LEU A 149 4.38 -35.42 1.48
C LEU A 149 4.60 -36.93 1.34
N SER A 150 3.86 -37.73 2.11
CA SER A 150 3.94 -39.19 2.06
C SER A 150 3.36 -39.70 0.73
N PRO A 151 3.90 -40.80 0.18
CA PRO A 151 3.28 -41.49 -0.95
C PRO A 151 1.91 -42.08 -0.60
N TYR A 152 1.62 -42.28 0.69
CA TYR A 152 0.35 -42.82 1.18
C TYR A 152 -0.63 -41.74 1.62
N SER A 153 -1.92 -42.05 1.57
CA SER A 153 -2.97 -41.22 2.16
C SER A 153 -2.80 -41.13 3.67
N ARG A 154 -3.22 -39.98 4.22
CA ARG A 154 -3.14 -39.73 5.66
C ARG A 154 -4.38 -39.08 6.20
N LYS A 155 -4.81 -39.57 7.37
CA LYS A 155 -5.80 -38.89 8.17
C LYS A 155 -5.12 -37.83 9.02
N CYS A 156 -5.34 -36.58 8.65
CA CYS A 156 -4.78 -35.41 9.34
C CYS A 156 -5.88 -34.67 10.10
N PHE A 157 -5.51 -34.13 11.26
CA PHE A 157 -6.35 -33.22 12.02
C PHE A 157 -5.55 -32.07 12.62
N ILE A 158 -6.24 -30.95 12.79
CA ILE A 158 -5.73 -29.77 13.50
C ILE A 158 -6.63 -29.53 14.71
N LYS A 159 -6.02 -29.39 15.88
CA LYS A 159 -6.67 -29.08 17.15
C LYS A 159 -6.26 -27.71 17.66
N ASP A 160 -7.14 -27.05 18.40
CA ASP A 160 -6.76 -25.88 19.21
C ASP A 160 -6.03 -26.30 20.49
N LYS A 161 -5.64 -25.30 21.30
CA LYS A 161 -4.99 -25.51 22.60
C LYS A 161 -5.80 -26.37 23.58
N SER A 162 -7.13 -26.38 23.46
CA SER A 162 -8.03 -27.19 24.29
C SER A 162 -8.29 -28.59 23.70
N GLU A 163 -7.46 -29.02 22.76
CA GLU A 163 -7.57 -30.28 22.02
C GLU A 163 -8.84 -30.45 21.16
N LYS A 164 -9.64 -29.40 21.01
CA LYS A 164 -10.83 -29.46 20.16
C LYS A 164 -10.42 -29.53 18.71
N VAL A 165 -10.95 -30.52 17.99
CA VAL A 165 -10.69 -30.70 16.56
C VAL A 165 -11.34 -29.56 15.76
N LEU A 166 -10.52 -28.76 15.08
CA LEU A 166 -10.94 -27.68 14.20
C LEU A 166 -11.21 -28.19 12.78
N VAL A 167 -10.41 -29.16 12.33
CA VAL A 167 -10.55 -29.81 11.03
C VAL A 167 -9.96 -31.21 11.08
N GLN A 168 -10.61 -32.13 10.36
CA GLN A 168 -10.14 -33.49 10.16
C GLN A 168 -10.51 -33.93 8.75
N SER A 169 -9.56 -34.55 8.03
CA SER A 169 -9.82 -35.17 6.73
C SER A 169 -8.74 -36.18 6.37
N VAL A 170 -9.02 -37.04 5.39
CA VAL A 170 -8.01 -37.89 4.74
C VAL A 170 -7.49 -37.11 3.53
N ILE A 171 -6.17 -36.93 3.46
CA ILE A 171 -5.49 -36.23 2.36
C ILE A 171 -4.53 -37.18 1.65
N GLY A 172 -4.59 -37.21 0.32
CA GLY A 172 -3.72 -38.04 -0.52
C GLY A 172 -2.30 -37.47 -0.66
N ASN A 173 -1.46 -38.16 -1.43
CA ASN A 173 -0.09 -37.72 -1.73
C ASN A 173 -0.09 -36.32 -2.38
N GLY A 174 0.75 -35.43 -1.86
CA GLY A 174 0.94 -34.06 -2.36
C GLY A 174 -0.23 -33.11 -2.08
N GLN A 175 -1.35 -33.64 -1.57
CA GLN A 175 -2.54 -32.86 -1.27
C GLN A 175 -2.38 -32.08 0.03
N THR A 176 -3.17 -31.02 0.13
CA THR A 176 -3.18 -30.12 1.28
C THR A 176 -4.56 -30.17 1.90
N LEU A 177 -4.61 -30.21 3.23
CA LEU A 177 -5.84 -30.09 3.99
C LEU A 177 -6.54 -28.77 3.65
N ARG A 178 -7.85 -28.69 3.83
CA ARG A 178 -8.54 -27.40 3.67
C ARG A 178 -7.93 -26.35 4.60
N TRP A 179 -7.78 -25.13 4.11
CA TRP A 179 -7.33 -24.00 4.92
C TRP A 179 -8.36 -23.70 6.00
N ILE A 180 -7.88 -23.52 7.24
CA ILE A 180 -8.70 -23.03 8.34
C ILE A 180 -8.08 -21.76 8.92
N LYS A 181 -8.93 -20.91 9.51
CA LYS A 181 -8.44 -19.76 10.26
C LYS A 181 -7.58 -20.26 11.43
N ALA A 182 -6.39 -19.70 11.59
CA ALA A 182 -5.51 -20.03 12.70
C ALA A 182 -6.21 -19.69 14.02
N PRO A 183 -6.18 -20.57 15.03
CA PRO A 183 -6.69 -20.25 16.35
C PRO A 183 -5.85 -19.16 17.01
N SER A 184 -6.45 -18.42 17.95
CA SER A 184 -5.73 -17.45 18.77
C SER A 184 -4.88 -18.19 19.80
N GLY A 185 -3.62 -18.50 19.45
CA GLY A 185 -2.66 -19.19 20.33
C GLY A 185 -2.14 -20.49 19.74
N ASP A 186 -1.72 -21.39 20.62
CA ASP A 186 -1.13 -22.68 20.21
C ASP A 186 -2.15 -23.57 19.52
N PHE A 187 -1.65 -24.40 18.61
CA PHE A 187 -2.42 -25.42 17.92
C PHE A 187 -1.59 -26.70 17.78
N TYR A 188 -2.27 -27.82 17.65
CA TYR A 188 -1.64 -29.12 17.48
C TYR A 188 -2.05 -29.75 16.16
N THR A 189 -1.11 -30.41 15.51
CA THR A 189 -1.34 -31.15 14.26
C THR A 189 -0.91 -32.58 14.43
N ASN A 190 -1.72 -33.52 13.93
CA ASN A 190 -1.32 -34.91 13.83
C ASN A 190 -1.83 -35.50 12.51
N CYS A 191 -0.99 -36.34 11.91
CA CYS A 191 -1.28 -37.04 10.67
C CYS A 191 -0.84 -38.49 10.82
N ILE A 192 -1.78 -39.40 10.64
CA ILE A 192 -1.54 -40.84 10.71
C ILE A 192 -1.75 -41.45 9.33
N VAL A 193 -0.91 -42.43 8.98
CA VAL A 193 -1.07 -43.23 7.75
C VAL A 193 -2.38 -44.01 7.85
N THR A 194 -3.13 -44.01 6.76
CA THR A 194 -4.38 -44.78 6.59
C THR A 194 -4.18 -45.93 5.63
#